data_AF-A0A5E6N5Y0-F1
#
_entry.id   AF-A0A5E6N5Y0-F1
#
_cell.length_a   1.000
_cell.length_b   1.000
_cell.length_c   1.000
_cell.angle_alpha   90.00
_cell.angle_beta   90.00
_cell.angle_gamma   90.00
#
_symmetry.space_group_name_H-M   'P 1'
#
loop_
_entity.id
_entity.type
_entity.pdbx_description
1 polymer ?
#
loop_
_entity_poly.entity_id
_entity_poly.type
_entity_poly.pdbx_seq_one_letter_code
_entity_poly.pdbx_strand_id
1 'polypeptide(L)'
;MLLAANKPDLFLLKTYDDKKSVVGWVMSEKFDGIRGFWNGKQLLTRGGQQIITPDWFIENYPPFSIDGELWTKRGDFEEISSIVRRKNPDNRWRAITHQIFEVPNQEGGLLDRLKVLQDYLKNTTQYAN
;
A
#
# COMPACT_ATOMS: atom_id res chain seq x y z
N MET A 1 7.84 16.68 -23.01
CA MET A 1 7.30 17.26 -21.76
C MET A 1 7.29 16.15 -20.72
N LEU A 2 8.28 16.10 -19.83
CA LEU A 2 8.34 15.08 -18.77
C LEU A 2 7.40 15.53 -17.64
N LEU A 3 6.22 14.92 -17.56
CA LEU A 3 5.34 15.06 -16.41
C LEU A 3 6.04 14.37 -15.23
N ALA A 4 6.71 15.16 -14.38
CA ALA A 4 7.10 14.67 -13.06
C ALA A 4 5.80 14.38 -12.30
N ALA A 5 5.52 13.11 -12.06
CA ALA A 5 4.41 12.73 -11.19
C ALA A 5 4.64 13.40 -9.82
N ASN A 6 3.66 14.19 -9.38
CA ASN A 6 3.73 14.85 -8.08
C ASN A 6 3.95 13.78 -7.00
N LYS A 7 4.99 13.98 -6.18
CA LYS A 7 5.31 13.11 -5.05
C LYS A 7 4.06 12.94 -4.18
N PRO A 8 3.67 11.71 -3.82
CA PRO A 8 2.50 11.54 -2.98
C PRO A 8 2.76 12.16 -1.61
N ASP A 9 1.76 12.87 -1.09
CA ASP A 9 1.79 13.38 0.28
C ASP A 9 1.47 12.22 1.22
N LEU A 10 2.54 11.63 1.77
CA LEU A 10 2.48 10.36 2.47
C LEU A 10 2.57 10.58 3.98
N PHE A 11 1.78 9.81 4.72
CA PHE A 11 1.90 9.76 6.17
C PHE A 11 3.30 9.26 6.57
N LEU A 12 4.04 10.06 7.33
CA LEU A 12 5.39 9.74 7.80
C LEU A 12 5.36 9.34 9.28
N LEU A 13 5.89 8.16 9.58
CA LEU A 13 6.04 7.69 10.95
C LEU A 13 7.13 8.49 11.68
N LYS A 14 6.90 8.72 12.98
CA LYS A 14 7.88 9.30 13.90
C LYS A 14 8.37 8.20 14.84
N THR A 15 9.61 8.32 15.31
CA THR A 15 10.13 7.44 16.37
C THR A 15 9.28 7.59 17.63
N TYR A 16 8.92 6.46 18.24
CA TYR A 16 8.16 6.44 19.48
C TYR A 16 9.03 6.95 20.65
N ASP A 17 8.39 7.69 21.56
CA ASP A 17 8.96 8.27 22.77
C ASP A 17 8.38 7.50 23.96
N ASP A 18 9.24 6.82 24.71
CA ASP A 18 8.88 5.90 25.81
C ASP A 18 8.16 6.60 26.97
N LYS A 19 8.19 7.93 27.01
CA LYS A 19 7.45 8.75 27.99
C LYS A 19 5.97 8.95 27.63
N LYS A 20 5.54 8.56 26.42
CA LYS A 20 4.15 8.75 25.96
C LYS A 20 3.31 7.52 26.24
N SER A 21 2.13 7.71 26.83
CA SER A 21 1.15 6.63 26.99
C SER A 21 0.73 6.09 25.62
N VAL A 22 0.69 4.76 25.52
CA VAL A 22 0.21 4.01 24.34
C VAL A 22 -1.29 3.73 24.39
N VAL A 23 -1.99 4.16 25.44
CA VAL A 23 -3.45 3.97 25.55
C VAL A 23 -4.15 4.69 24.40
N GLY A 24 -5.00 3.96 23.67
CA GLY A 24 -5.72 4.47 22.49
C GLY A 24 -4.96 4.35 21.15
N TRP A 25 -3.74 3.80 21.15
CA TRP A 25 -3.00 3.52 19.93
C TRP A 25 -3.27 2.12 19.40
N VAL A 26 -3.21 1.98 18.08
CA VAL A 26 -3.17 0.67 17.42
C VAL A 26 -1.74 0.31 17.08
N MET A 27 -1.41 -0.97 17.18
CA MET A 27 -0.09 -1.51 16.84
C MET A 27 -0.23 -2.50 15.70
N SER A 28 0.69 -2.42 14.74
CA SER A 28 0.82 -3.37 13.65
C SER A 28 2.28 -3.79 13.51
N GLU A 29 2.49 -4.94 12.88
CA GLU A 29 3.84 -5.34 12.49
C GLU A 29 4.40 -4.36 11.44
N LYS A 30 5.65 -3.95 11.63
CA LYS A 30 6.39 -3.26 10.58
C LYS A 30 6.94 -4.28 9.58
N PHE A 31 6.38 -4.30 8.38
CA PHE A 31 6.95 -5.04 7.27
C PHE A 31 8.23 -4.39 6.73
N ASP A 32 9.14 -5.23 6.24
CA ASP A 32 10.35 -4.81 5.54
C ASP A 32 10.18 -5.11 4.04
N GLY A 33 9.45 -4.24 3.36
CA GLY A 33 9.04 -4.42 1.97
C GLY A 33 9.29 -3.17 1.14
N ILE A 34 8.45 -2.94 0.14
CA ILE A 34 8.48 -1.70 -0.65
C ILE A 34 7.14 -0.98 -0.51
N ARG A 35 7.15 0.22 0.07
CA ARG A 35 5.95 1.07 0.15
C ARG A 35 5.33 1.29 -1.23
N GLY A 36 4.06 0.91 -1.36
CA GLY A 36 3.25 1.04 -2.56
C GLY A 36 2.06 1.94 -2.29
N PHE A 37 2.08 3.15 -2.83
CA PHE A 37 0.95 4.07 -2.73
C PHE A 37 0.07 3.93 -3.96
N TRP A 38 -1.17 3.49 -3.78
CA TRP A 38 -2.16 3.49 -4.84
C TRP A 38 -2.91 4.81 -4.83
N ASN A 39 -2.92 5.51 -5.96
CA ASN A 39 -3.56 6.82 -6.09
C ASN A 39 -5.01 6.77 -6.62
N GLY A 40 -5.63 5.58 -6.67
CA GLY A 40 -6.91 5.36 -7.35
C GLY A 40 -6.79 4.85 -8.79
N LYS A 41 -5.57 4.83 -9.36
CA LYS A 41 -5.32 4.42 -10.76
C LYS A 41 -4.04 3.62 -10.97
N GLN A 42 -2.98 3.90 -10.23
CA GLN A 42 -1.68 3.27 -10.37
C GLN A 42 -0.95 3.21 -9.03
N LEU A 43 -0.06 2.23 -8.90
CA LEU A 43 0.86 2.13 -7.78
C LEU A 43 2.07 3.05 -7.99
N LEU A 44 2.43 3.77 -6.95
CA LEU A 44 3.53 4.72 -6.90
C LEU A 44 4.47 4.35 -5.75
N THR A 45 5.76 4.50 -5.97
CA THR A 45 6.76 4.45 -4.90
C THR A 45 6.64 5.68 -4.00
N ARG A 46 7.33 5.66 -2.86
CA ARG A 46 7.51 6.84 -1.99
C ARG A 46 8.05 8.08 -2.73
N GLY A 47 8.83 7.88 -3.78
CA GLY A 47 9.39 8.95 -4.61
C GLY A 47 8.43 9.49 -5.68
N GLY A 48 7.23 8.90 -5.83
CA GLY A 48 6.28 9.25 -6.89
C GLY A 48 6.52 8.55 -8.22
N GLN A 49 7.49 7.65 -8.32
CA GLN A 49 7.69 6.84 -9.53
C GLN A 49 6.64 5.74 -9.62
N GLN A 50 6.08 5.53 -10.81
CA GLN A 50 5.14 4.46 -11.07
C GLN A 50 5.81 3.08 -10.89
N ILE A 51 5.10 2.19 -10.20
CA ILE A 51 5.41 0.78 -10.10
C ILE A 51 4.62 0.05 -11.19
N ILE A 52 5.31 -0.64 -12.10
CA ILE A 52 4.66 -1.40 -13.16
C ILE A 52 4.27 -2.77 -12.63
N THR A 53 2.96 -3.04 -12.59
CA THR A 53 2.40 -4.31 -12.11
C THR A 53 1.76 -5.07 -13.26
N PRO A 54 1.57 -6.38 -13.15
CA PRO A 54 0.59 -7.08 -13.97
C PRO A 54 -0.80 -6.48 -13.76
N ASP A 55 -1.63 -6.46 -14.79
CA ASP A 55 -2.99 -5.89 -14.71
C ASP A 55 -3.84 -6.60 -13.64
N TRP A 56 -3.76 -7.94 -13.58
CA TRP A 56 -4.47 -8.76 -12.59
C TRP A 56 -4.12 -8.41 -11.14
N PHE A 57 -2.95 -7.81 -10.88
CA PHE A 57 -2.53 -7.48 -9.51
C PHE A 57 -3.32 -6.31 -8.93
N ILE A 58 -3.78 -5.39 -9.81
CA ILE A 58 -4.50 -4.17 -9.42
C ILE A 58 -5.96 -4.15 -9.87
N GLU A 59 -6.45 -5.22 -10.49
CA GLU A 59 -7.79 -5.30 -11.10
C GLU A 59 -8.93 -4.94 -10.14
N ASN A 60 -8.83 -5.39 -8.88
CA ASN A 60 -9.84 -5.16 -7.84
C ASN A 60 -9.46 -4.05 -6.85
N TYR A 61 -8.57 -3.14 -7.25
CA TYR A 61 -8.18 -2.04 -6.37
C TYR A 61 -9.29 -0.97 -6.30
N PRO A 62 -9.45 -0.32 -5.14
CA PRO A 62 -10.48 0.68 -4.95
C PRO A 62 -10.28 1.90 -5.85
N PRO A 63 -11.36 2.64 -6.19
CA PRO A 63 -11.26 3.89 -6.94
C PRO A 63 -10.69 5.06 -6.11
N PHE A 64 -10.31 4.82 -4.85
CA PHE A 64 -9.73 5.80 -3.92
C PHE A 64 -8.30 5.41 -3.52
N SER A 65 -7.59 6.33 -2.89
CA SER A 65 -6.18 6.12 -2.51
C SER A 65 -6.04 5.16 -1.33
N ILE A 66 -5.07 4.24 -1.41
CA ILE A 66 -4.67 3.36 -0.31
C ILE A 66 -3.15 3.34 -0.22
N ASP A 67 -2.64 3.21 0.99
CA ASP A 67 -1.21 3.25 1.28
C ASP A 67 -0.83 2.04 2.12
N GLY A 68 0.23 1.36 1.67
CA GLY A 68 0.60 0.07 2.19
C GLY A 68 2.02 -0.32 1.81
N GLU A 69 2.40 -1.50 2.26
CA GLU A 69 3.68 -2.10 1.96
C GLU A 69 3.48 -3.28 1.00
N LEU A 70 4.11 -3.25 -0.18
CA LEU A 70 4.27 -4.45 -0.98
C LEU A 70 5.21 -5.38 -0.21
N TRP A 71 4.82 -6.63 -0.01
CA TRP A 71 5.55 -7.58 0.83
C TRP A 71 5.39 -9.03 0.36
N THR A 72 6.45 -9.82 0.50
CA THR A 72 6.48 -11.26 0.18
C THR A 72 6.53 -12.11 1.45
N LYS A 73 7.68 -12.11 2.14
CA LYS A 73 7.96 -12.85 3.37
C LYS A 73 9.04 -12.15 4.20
N ARG A 74 9.26 -12.61 5.43
CA ARG A 74 10.32 -12.06 6.31
C ARG A 74 11.70 -12.29 5.71
N GLY A 75 12.58 -11.28 5.79
CA GLY A 75 13.97 -11.37 5.34
C GLY A 75 14.16 -11.40 3.82
N ASP A 76 13.15 -10.97 3.06
CA ASP A 76 13.10 -11.12 1.59
C ASP A 76 13.14 -9.76 0.85
N PHE A 77 13.64 -8.72 1.53
CA PHE A 77 13.64 -7.35 1.00
C PHE A 77 14.29 -7.28 -0.38
N GLU A 78 15.49 -7.85 -0.57
CA GLU A 78 16.19 -7.79 -1.85
C GLU A 78 15.39 -8.41 -3.01
N GLU A 79 14.70 -9.53 -2.76
CA GLU A 79 13.92 -10.22 -3.78
C GLU A 79 12.71 -9.38 -4.20
N ILE A 80 11.91 -8.88 -3.25
CA ILE A 80 10.76 -8.02 -3.59
C ILE A 80 11.20 -6.73 -4.27
N SER A 81 12.30 -6.14 -3.80
CA SER A 81 12.94 -4.96 -4.38
C SER A 81 13.34 -5.24 -5.84
N SER A 82 13.82 -6.45 -6.15
CA SER A 82 14.11 -6.90 -7.51
C SER A 82 12.86 -7.06 -8.39
N ILE A 83 11.73 -7.51 -7.83
CA ILE A 83 10.48 -7.73 -8.56
C ILE A 83 9.84 -6.38 -8.90
N VAL A 84 9.70 -5.49 -7.91
CA VAL A 84 8.99 -4.21 -8.00
C VAL A 84 9.70 -3.22 -8.94
N ARG A 85 11.03 -3.29 -9.07
CA ARG A 85 11.80 -2.41 -9.97
C ARG A 85 11.81 -2.82 -11.44
N ARG A 86 11.30 -4.01 -11.77
CA ARG A 86 11.30 -4.47 -13.17
C ARG A 86 10.31 -3.66 -14.00
N LYS A 87 10.75 -3.28 -15.21
CA LYS A 87 9.87 -2.63 -16.20
C LYS A 87 8.87 -3.60 -16.82
N ASN A 88 9.26 -4.87 -16.92
CA ASN A 88 8.40 -5.95 -17.42
C ASN A 88 8.06 -6.85 -16.23
N PRO A 89 6.84 -6.74 -15.67
CA PRO A 89 6.43 -7.55 -14.53
C PRO A 89 6.34 -9.02 -14.94
N ASP A 90 6.77 -9.91 -14.06
CA ASP A 90 6.79 -11.35 -14.29
C ASP A 90 5.96 -12.11 -13.25
N ASN A 91 5.91 -13.44 -13.37
CA ASN A 91 5.08 -14.30 -12.52
C ASN A 91 5.41 -14.23 -11.02
N ARG A 92 6.57 -13.70 -10.61
CA ARG A 92 6.93 -13.56 -9.19
C ARG A 92 6.04 -12.56 -8.47
N TRP A 93 5.34 -11.69 -9.18
CA TRP A 93 4.28 -10.84 -8.60
C TRP A 93 3.20 -11.64 -7.86
N ARG A 94 3.00 -12.93 -8.19
CA ARG A 94 2.06 -13.81 -7.47
C ARG A 94 2.46 -14.07 -6.01
N ALA A 95 3.73 -13.87 -5.66
CA ALA A 95 4.20 -13.98 -4.29
C ALA A 95 4.08 -12.66 -3.51
N ILE A 96 3.73 -11.55 -4.18
CA ILE A 96 3.60 -10.24 -3.55
C ILE A 96 2.18 -10.08 -3.02
N THR A 97 2.09 -9.55 -1.81
CA THR A 97 0.86 -9.05 -1.18
C THR A 97 1.00 -7.56 -0.94
N HIS A 98 -0.13 -6.85 -0.88
CA HIS A 98 -0.14 -5.43 -0.53
C HIS A 98 -0.74 -5.26 0.87
N GLN A 99 0.12 -5.03 1.85
CA GLN A 99 -0.23 -4.89 3.26
C GLN A 99 -0.65 -3.44 3.55
N ILE A 100 -1.95 -3.16 3.42
CA ILE A 100 -2.51 -1.81 3.58
C ILE A 100 -2.55 -1.42 5.06
N PHE A 101 -2.03 -0.25 5.38
CA PHE A 101 -2.06 0.31 6.73
C PHE A 101 -2.70 1.70 6.79
N GLU A 102 -3.08 2.30 5.66
CA GLU A 102 -3.71 3.62 5.65
C GLU A 102 -4.62 3.81 4.41
N VAL A 103 -5.67 4.61 4.56
CA VAL A 103 -6.59 5.00 3.48
C VAL A 103 -6.71 6.53 3.49
N PRO A 104 -5.82 7.25 2.77
CA PRO A 104 -5.78 8.71 2.81
C PRO A 104 -7.05 9.35 2.27
N ASN A 105 -7.27 10.62 2.67
CA ASN A 105 -8.42 11.43 2.24
C ASN A 105 -9.79 10.87 2.66
N GLN A 106 -9.83 10.06 3.72
CA GLN A 106 -11.06 9.62 4.38
C GLN A 106 -11.22 10.33 5.72
N GLU A 107 -12.47 10.51 6.14
CA GLU A 107 -12.81 11.11 7.43
C GLU A 107 -12.58 10.12 8.58
N GLY A 108 -12.43 10.67 9.79
CA GLY A 108 -12.28 9.88 11.02
C GLY A 108 -10.85 9.44 11.35
N GLY A 109 -10.74 8.56 12.34
CA GLY A 109 -9.49 7.98 12.78
C GLY A 109 -9.03 6.83 11.88
N LEU A 110 -7.81 6.33 12.12
CA LEU A 110 -7.24 5.25 11.30
C LEU A 110 -8.17 4.03 11.13
N LEU A 111 -8.86 3.62 12.20
CA LEU A 111 -9.79 2.49 12.13
C LEU A 111 -11.00 2.78 11.23
N ASP A 112 -11.54 4.01 11.27
CA ASP A 112 -12.64 4.44 10.41
C ASP A 112 -12.20 4.46 8.94
N ARG A 113 -10.98 4.96 8.68
CA ARG A 113 -10.41 4.98 7.33
C ARG A 113 -10.17 3.59 6.78
N LEU A 114 -9.61 2.67 7.58
CA LEU A 114 -9.42 1.26 7.19
C LEU A 114 -10.75 0.55 6.98
N LYS A 115 -11.80 0.92 7.73
CA LYS A 115 -13.14 0.36 7.59
C LYS A 115 -13.74 0.63 6.20
N VAL A 116 -13.47 1.81 5.61
CA VAL A 116 -13.87 2.12 4.22
C VAL A 116 -13.33 1.08 3.24
N LEU A 117 -12.05 0.72 3.35
CA LEU A 117 -11.45 -0.29 2.48
C LEU A 117 -12.04 -1.68 2.75
N GLN A 118 -12.24 -2.06 4.01
CA GLN A 118 -12.85 -3.35 4.35
C GLN A 118 -14.25 -3.50 3.74
N ASP A 119 -15.06 -2.45 3.78
CA ASP A 119 -16.41 -2.48 3.24
C ASP A 119 -16.41 -2.51 1.71
N TYR A 120 -15.50 -1.78 1.06
CA TYR A 120 -15.27 -1.90 -0.38
C TYR A 120 -14.93 -3.35 -0.78
N LEU A 121 -13.96 -3.97 -0.12
CA LEU A 121 -13.51 -5.33 -0.45
C LEU A 121 -14.61 -6.39 -0.25
N LYS A 122 -15.44 -6.25 0.79
CA LYS A 122 -16.58 -7.14 1.02
C LYS A 122 -17.59 -7.08 -0.12
N ASN A 123 -17.93 -5.86 -0.55
CA ASN A 123 -18.88 -5.67 -1.63
C ASN A 123 -18.32 -6.22 -2.95
N THR A 124 -17.07 -5.93 -3.30
CA THR A 124 -16.45 -6.43 -4.53
C THR A 124 -16.35 -7.95 -4.56
N THR A 125 -16.01 -8.59 -3.44
CA THR A 125 -15.93 -10.07 -3.36
C THR A 125 -17.31 -10.73 -3.47
N GLN A 126 -18.37 -10.04 -3.04
CA GLN A 126 -19.75 -10.55 -3.14
C GLN A 126 -20.29 -10.57 -4.58
N TYR A 127 -19.76 -9.74 -5.47
CA TYR A 127 -20.14 -9.70 -6.90
C TYR A 127 -19.16 -10.44 -7.82
N ALA A 128 -18.08 -11.02 -7.27
CA ALA A 128 -17.02 -11.69 -8.04
C ALA A 128 -17.18 -13.23 -8.11
N ASN A 129 -18.37 -13.77 -7.82
CA ASN A 129 -18.71 -15.19 -7.97
C ASN A 129 -19.64 -15.43 -9.17
#